data_AF-A0A959VCA9-F1
#
_entry.id   AF-A0A959VCA9-F1
#
_cell.length_a   1.000
_cell.length_b   1.000
_cell.length_c   1.000
_cell.angle_alpha   90.00
_cell.angle_beta   90.00
_cell.angle_gamma   90.00
#
_symmetry.space_group_name_H-M   'P 1'
#
loop_
_entity.id
_entity.type
_entity.pdbx_description
1 polymer ?
#
loop_
_entity_poly.entity_id
_entity_poly.type
_entity_poly.pdbx_seq_one_letter_code
_entity_poly.pdbx_strand_id
1 'polypeptide(L)'
;MKWFVTAGVIVFSMVIAMLIFMPSFLSYQKTVDSDNIIIESWISAREIEQAITGNLVKNDSHFYLTGFDYPDKIPLSESEMGRNHNVRRYDRGIALWTNGSLEIKIPESVNLNLTDSMQLDLKFSGTEVDGFGPHFNVIVNGECLGGGFAGDQPKSYHFLFIAKNQNVKSIFIRYNNDFWTKRGDRNLFVSAISINGNEIELKSDIVRKCIDLSLETTGFHSQAEEMADYIHQLGVPKNRTTIVAFEPVEHNQTLASAKSFRDHVNVNDLHSVNIITSGLHSRRTWFTYQKILPSNVEVGVHFFPNDARDKDNLSAKINRFFYLISESFSYLANWIILHLQPINK
;
A
#
# COMPACT_ATOMS: atom_id res chain seq x y z
N MET A 1 34.90 -22.67 -33.41
CA MET A 1 33.46 -22.70 -33.75
C MET A 1 32.64 -23.65 -32.87
N LYS A 2 32.96 -24.95 -32.77
CA LYS A 2 32.20 -25.92 -31.94
C LYS A 2 32.03 -25.51 -30.46
N TRP A 3 33.09 -25.01 -29.83
CA TRP A 3 33.06 -24.56 -28.42
C TRP A 3 32.09 -23.40 -28.16
N PHE A 4 31.98 -22.44 -29.08
CA PHE A 4 31.04 -21.32 -28.94
C PHE A 4 29.58 -21.76 -29.03
N VAL A 5 29.28 -22.73 -29.91
CA VAL A 5 27.94 -23.30 -30.03
C VAL A 5 27.57 -24.06 -28.76
N THR A 6 28.47 -24.91 -28.25
CA THR A 6 28.23 -25.66 -27.00
C THR A 6 28.03 -24.72 -25.81
N ALA A 7 28.90 -23.72 -25.64
CA ALA A 7 28.76 -22.74 -24.56
C ALA A 7 27.44 -21.95 -24.67
N GLY A 8 27.07 -21.54 -25.89
CA GLY A 8 25.80 -20.86 -26.14
C GLY A 8 24.59 -21.71 -25.76
N VAL A 9 24.58 -22.99 -26.12
CA VAL A 9 23.49 -23.93 -25.77
C VAL A 9 23.39 -24.14 -24.26
N ILE A 10 24.53 -24.24 -23.55
CA ILE A 10 24.55 -24.40 -22.09
C ILE A 10 23.97 -23.16 -21.41
N VAL A 11 24.46 -21.96 -21.75
CA VAL A 11 23.96 -20.71 -21.17
C VAL A 11 22.47 -20.53 -21.46
N PHE A 12 22.05 -20.79 -22.69
CA PHE A 12 20.65 -20.72 -23.08
C PHE A 12 19.78 -21.70 -22.29
N SER A 13 20.23 -22.94 -22.12
CA SER A 13 19.52 -23.95 -21.32
C SER A 13 19.44 -23.57 -19.85
N MET A 14 20.50 -22.96 -19.29
CA MET A 14 20.50 -22.45 -17.92
C MET A 14 19.51 -21.30 -17.75
N VAL A 15 19.44 -20.37 -18.72
CA VAL A 15 18.46 -19.28 -18.70
C VAL A 15 17.04 -19.82 -18.78
N ILE A 16 16.79 -20.80 -19.66
CA ILE A 16 15.47 -21.46 -19.74
C ILE A 16 15.12 -22.15 -18.43
N ALA A 17 16.04 -22.93 -17.87
CA ALA A 17 15.82 -23.61 -16.59
C ALA A 17 15.55 -22.59 -15.48
N MET A 18 16.32 -21.51 -15.41
CA MET A 18 16.08 -20.40 -14.49
C MET A 18 14.67 -19.84 -14.68
N LEU A 19 14.20 -19.63 -15.90
CA LEU A 19 12.86 -19.11 -16.15
C LEU A 19 11.73 -20.07 -15.75
N ILE A 20 11.95 -21.37 -15.90
CA ILE A 20 10.97 -22.39 -15.55
C ILE A 20 10.91 -22.58 -14.03
N PHE A 21 12.07 -22.62 -13.35
CA PHE A 21 12.14 -23.01 -11.95
C PHE A 21 12.17 -21.83 -10.98
N MET A 22 12.65 -20.64 -11.38
CA MET A 22 12.76 -19.50 -10.46
C MET A 22 11.44 -18.96 -9.93
N PRO A 23 10.34 -18.88 -10.71
CA PRO A 23 9.07 -18.40 -10.16
C PRO A 23 8.60 -19.26 -8.97
N SER A 24 8.65 -20.59 -9.13
CA SER A 24 8.29 -21.55 -8.07
C SER A 24 9.30 -21.58 -6.93
N PHE A 25 10.58 -21.34 -7.23
CA PHE A 25 11.59 -21.19 -6.20
C PHE A 25 11.29 -19.95 -5.35
N LEU A 26 11.20 -18.77 -5.95
CA LEU A 26 11.01 -17.49 -5.26
C LEU A 26 9.65 -17.38 -4.55
N SER A 27 8.60 -17.95 -5.15
CA SER A 27 7.27 -18.06 -4.54
C SER A 27 7.24 -19.17 -3.51
N TYR A 28 7.74 -18.87 -2.32
CA TYR A 28 7.84 -19.80 -1.21
C TYR A 28 6.71 -19.53 -0.21
N GLN A 29 6.00 -20.60 0.17
CA GLN A 29 4.96 -20.54 1.16
C GLN A 29 5.17 -21.64 2.19
N LYS A 30 5.20 -21.25 3.46
CA LYS A 30 5.25 -22.16 4.60
C LYS A 30 4.67 -21.42 5.79
N THR A 31 3.41 -21.69 6.11
CA THR A 31 2.78 -21.13 7.31
C THR A 31 3.16 -21.96 8.53
N VAL A 32 3.13 -21.31 9.70
CA VAL A 32 3.33 -21.94 11.01
C VAL A 32 2.09 -21.68 11.87
N ASP A 33 1.86 -22.48 12.91
CA ASP A 33 0.77 -22.18 13.84
C ASP A 33 1.17 -20.97 14.70
N SER A 34 0.54 -19.84 14.41
CA SER A 34 0.85 -18.57 15.06
C SER A 34 -0.37 -17.68 15.09
N ASP A 35 -0.52 -16.97 16.21
CA ASP A 35 -1.48 -15.89 16.36
C ASP A 35 -0.86 -14.53 16.00
N ASN A 36 0.43 -14.48 15.68
CA ASN A 36 1.15 -13.26 15.32
C ASN A 36 1.34 -13.18 13.81
N ILE A 37 0.94 -12.05 13.23
CA ILE A 37 0.92 -11.87 11.80
C ILE A 37 1.61 -10.56 11.45
N ILE A 38 2.67 -10.62 10.65
CA ILE A 38 3.30 -9.45 10.06
C ILE A 38 2.65 -9.20 8.70
N ILE A 39 2.21 -7.98 8.43
CA ILE A 39 1.73 -7.55 7.11
C ILE A 39 2.69 -6.48 6.59
N GLU A 40 3.35 -6.76 5.47
CA GLU A 40 4.28 -5.82 4.84
C GLU A 40 3.54 -4.82 3.95
N SER A 41 3.87 -3.53 4.07
CA SER A 41 3.13 -2.43 3.39
C SER A 41 3.18 -2.41 1.87
N TRP A 42 4.03 -3.23 1.25
CA TRP A 42 4.13 -3.34 -0.21
C TRP A 42 3.23 -4.43 -0.81
N ILE A 43 2.44 -5.14 0.00
CA ILE A 43 1.36 -5.97 -0.55
C ILE A 43 0.21 -5.10 -1.00
N SER A 44 -0.54 -5.59 -1.98
CA SER A 44 -1.73 -4.91 -2.48
C SER A 44 -2.86 -4.92 -1.45
N ALA A 45 -3.74 -3.93 -1.52
CA ALA A 45 -4.94 -3.89 -0.69
C ALA A 45 -5.81 -5.16 -0.86
N ARG A 46 -5.80 -5.80 -2.04
CA ARG A 46 -6.48 -7.07 -2.25
C ARG A 46 -5.91 -8.20 -1.39
N GLU A 47 -4.57 -8.29 -1.30
CA GLU A 47 -3.91 -9.29 -0.47
C GLU A 47 -4.22 -9.04 1.02
N ILE A 48 -4.34 -7.78 1.44
CA ILE A 48 -4.82 -7.40 2.78
C ILE A 48 -6.28 -7.85 2.97
N GLU A 49 -7.19 -7.52 2.05
CA GLU A 49 -8.59 -7.93 2.10
C GLU A 49 -8.73 -9.45 2.24
N GLN A 50 -7.97 -10.22 1.45
CA GLN A 50 -7.94 -11.68 1.49
C GLN A 50 -7.34 -12.22 2.80
N ALA A 51 -6.32 -11.55 3.35
CA ALA A 51 -5.76 -11.89 4.65
C ALA A 51 -6.81 -11.73 5.74
N ILE A 52 -7.43 -10.54 5.84
CA ILE A 52 -8.34 -10.18 6.93
C ILE A 52 -9.66 -10.95 6.86
N THR A 53 -10.19 -11.20 5.65
CA THR A 53 -11.47 -11.89 5.47
C THR A 53 -11.35 -13.39 5.23
N GLY A 54 -10.14 -13.89 5.00
CA GLY A 54 -9.86 -15.31 4.78
C GLY A 54 -9.67 -16.09 6.08
N ASN A 55 -9.56 -17.41 5.93
CA ASN A 55 -9.37 -18.33 7.08
C ASN A 55 -7.91 -18.41 7.56
N LEU A 56 -6.99 -17.63 6.96
CA LEU A 56 -5.58 -17.64 7.36
C LEU A 56 -5.40 -17.00 8.75
N VAL A 57 -6.18 -15.94 9.01
CA VAL A 57 -6.08 -15.15 10.23
C VAL A 57 -7.13 -15.64 11.22
N LYS A 58 -6.71 -15.94 12.45
CA LYS A 58 -7.64 -16.28 13.53
C LYS A 58 -8.32 -15.00 14.03
N ASN A 59 -9.50 -15.16 14.63
CA ASN A 59 -10.26 -14.05 15.20
C ASN A 59 -9.53 -13.29 16.30
N ASP A 60 -8.42 -13.83 16.82
CA ASP A 60 -7.68 -13.39 18.00
C ASP A 60 -6.28 -12.91 17.62
N SER A 61 -5.85 -13.10 16.36
CA SER A 61 -4.51 -12.80 15.90
C SER A 61 -4.09 -11.35 16.14
N HIS A 62 -2.84 -11.12 16.49
CA HIS A 62 -2.23 -9.81 16.60
C HIS A 62 -1.48 -9.47 15.31
N PHE A 63 -1.67 -8.25 14.81
CA PHE A 63 -1.09 -7.78 13.56
C PHE A 63 0.05 -6.81 13.81
N TYR A 64 1.19 -7.05 13.17
CA TYR A 64 2.34 -6.17 13.13
C TYR A 64 2.44 -5.59 11.73
N LEU A 65 2.21 -4.30 11.61
CA LEU A 65 2.08 -3.61 10.34
C LEU A 65 3.40 -2.92 10.06
N THR A 66 4.16 -3.43 9.09
CA THR A 66 5.47 -2.86 8.77
C THR A 66 5.35 -1.97 7.55
N GLY A 67 6.05 -0.84 7.55
CA GLY A 67 6.05 0.07 6.42
C GLY A 67 6.95 1.26 6.62
N PHE A 68 7.38 1.89 5.53
CA PHE A 68 8.32 3.01 5.62
C PHE A 68 7.63 4.32 5.99
N ASP A 69 8.40 5.23 6.59
CA ASP A 69 7.98 6.61 6.88
C ASP A 69 7.77 7.39 5.59
N TYR A 70 6.66 8.10 5.53
CA TYR A 70 6.43 9.09 4.48
C TYR A 70 7.33 10.31 4.72
N PRO A 71 7.87 10.91 3.64
CA PRO A 71 8.68 12.11 3.78
C PRO A 71 7.83 13.24 4.38
N ASP A 72 8.35 13.91 5.42
CA ASP A 72 7.70 15.04 6.08
C ASP A 72 7.38 16.19 5.12
N LYS A 73 8.22 16.37 4.09
CA LYS A 73 8.09 17.42 3.08
C LYS A 73 8.71 16.97 1.76
N ILE A 74 7.90 16.90 0.71
CA ILE A 74 8.36 17.34 -0.60
C ILE A 74 7.56 18.60 -0.90
N PRO A 75 8.17 19.80 -0.88
CA PRO A 75 7.53 20.95 -1.48
C PRO A 75 7.53 20.65 -2.98
N LEU A 76 6.44 20.09 -3.48
CA LEU A 76 6.36 19.83 -4.89
C LEU A 76 6.48 21.17 -5.61
N SER A 77 7.50 21.31 -6.44
CA SER A 77 7.46 22.31 -7.50
C SER A 77 6.27 21.99 -8.41
N GLU A 78 5.60 22.99 -8.99
CA GLU A 78 4.53 22.74 -9.98
C GLU A 78 4.98 21.79 -11.12
N SER A 79 6.29 21.77 -11.41
CA SER A 79 6.93 20.86 -12.36
C SER A 79 6.98 19.39 -11.91
N GLU A 80 7.14 19.11 -10.62
CA GLU A 80 7.14 17.73 -10.07
C GLU A 80 5.72 17.19 -9.90
N MET A 81 4.76 18.09 -9.63
CA MET A 81 3.32 17.81 -9.78
C MET A 81 2.90 17.60 -11.24
N GLY A 82 3.82 17.85 -12.19
CA GLY A 82 3.61 17.85 -13.64
C GLY A 82 3.30 16.50 -14.29
N ARG A 83 3.16 15.39 -13.53
CA ARG A 83 2.38 14.22 -14.01
C ARG A 83 0.88 14.43 -13.79
N ASN A 84 0.41 15.68 -13.91
CA ASN A 84 -0.99 16.08 -13.91
C ASN A 84 -1.76 15.29 -14.96
N HIS A 85 -2.49 14.27 -14.53
CA HIS A 85 -3.56 13.72 -15.35
C HIS A 85 -4.76 14.63 -15.08
N ASN A 86 -5.06 15.54 -16.02
CA ASN A 86 -6.28 16.34 -15.97
C ASN A 86 -7.44 15.43 -15.55
N VAL A 87 -8.01 15.70 -14.38
CA VAL A 87 -9.04 14.82 -13.85
C VAL A 87 -10.30 15.09 -14.64
N ARG A 88 -10.83 14.06 -15.30
CA ARG A 88 -12.06 14.18 -16.08
C ARG A 88 -13.26 14.11 -15.15
N ARG A 89 -14.22 14.99 -15.38
CA ARG A 89 -15.55 14.90 -14.77
C ARG A 89 -16.44 14.00 -15.62
N TYR A 90 -17.10 13.07 -14.95
CA TYR A 90 -18.08 12.15 -15.52
C TYR A 90 -19.45 12.43 -14.87
N ASP A 91 -20.51 11.77 -15.35
CA ASP A 91 -21.87 11.91 -14.80
C ASP A 91 -21.92 11.60 -13.29
N ARG A 92 -21.04 10.71 -12.82
CA ARG A 92 -20.91 10.33 -11.41
C ARG A 92 -20.00 11.25 -10.59
N GLY A 93 -19.38 12.25 -11.19
CA GLY A 93 -18.41 13.16 -10.57
C GLY A 93 -16.99 12.99 -11.09
N ILE A 94 -16.02 13.46 -10.30
CA ILE A 94 -14.59 13.32 -10.57
C ILE A 94 -14.15 11.89 -10.24
N ALA A 95 -13.57 11.18 -11.21
CA ALA A 95 -13.20 9.78 -11.05
C ALA A 95 -11.71 9.59 -10.72
N LEU A 96 -11.41 8.72 -9.74
CA LEU A 96 -10.08 8.18 -9.50
C LEU A 96 -10.04 6.72 -9.94
N TRP A 97 -9.32 6.47 -11.03
CA TRP A 97 -9.16 5.13 -11.64
C TRP A 97 -8.03 4.29 -11.09
N THR A 98 -7.15 4.91 -10.31
CA THR A 98 -6.01 4.22 -9.69
C THR A 98 -5.70 4.89 -8.37
N ASN A 99 -4.94 4.18 -7.52
CA ASN A 99 -4.40 4.73 -6.29
C ASN A 99 -3.80 6.14 -6.50
N GLY A 100 -4.04 7.00 -5.53
CA GLY A 100 -3.62 8.40 -5.52
C GLY A 100 -4.49 9.22 -4.58
N SER A 101 -4.25 10.52 -4.53
CA SER A 101 -5.08 11.45 -3.79
C SER A 101 -5.68 12.47 -4.76
N LEU A 102 -6.94 12.82 -4.56
CA LEU A 102 -7.56 13.95 -5.23
C LEU A 102 -7.38 15.18 -4.36
N GLU A 103 -6.60 16.14 -4.82
CA GLU A 103 -6.56 17.45 -4.18
C GLU A 103 -7.67 18.32 -4.72
N ILE A 104 -8.37 18.97 -3.81
CA ILE A 104 -9.35 20.02 -4.07
C ILE A 104 -8.81 21.29 -3.40
N LYS A 105 -8.31 22.21 -4.20
CA LYS A 105 -7.90 23.54 -3.75
C LYS A 105 -9.14 24.35 -3.38
N ILE A 106 -9.08 25.04 -2.24
CA ILE A 106 -10.14 25.95 -1.84
C ILE A 106 -9.84 27.33 -2.46
N PRO A 107 -10.71 27.84 -3.35
CA PRO A 107 -10.50 29.18 -3.92
C PRO A 107 -10.57 30.25 -2.83
N GLU A 108 -9.70 31.26 -2.91
CA GLU A 108 -9.72 32.41 -1.99
C GLU A 108 -11.04 33.19 -2.04
N SER A 109 -11.79 33.06 -3.14
CA SER A 109 -13.12 33.66 -3.29
C SER A 109 -14.22 32.98 -2.46
N VAL A 110 -13.99 31.78 -1.94
CA VAL A 110 -14.94 31.08 -1.08
C VAL A 110 -14.78 31.59 0.34
N ASN A 111 -15.74 32.40 0.81
CA ASN A 111 -15.77 32.78 2.21
C ASN A 111 -16.27 31.61 3.06
N LEU A 112 -15.35 30.91 3.71
CA LEU A 112 -15.65 29.76 4.57
C LEU A 112 -16.30 30.14 5.92
N ASN A 113 -16.34 31.44 6.27
CA ASN A 113 -16.70 31.92 7.60
C ASN A 113 -15.98 31.11 8.68
N LEU A 114 -14.64 31.20 8.70
CA LEU A 114 -13.80 30.39 9.57
C LEU A 114 -14.27 30.46 11.04
N THR A 115 -14.53 29.30 11.59
CA THR A 115 -14.87 29.05 12.99
C THR A 115 -13.86 28.10 13.60
N ASP A 116 -13.88 27.93 14.93
CA ASP A 116 -12.98 26.98 15.59
C ASP A 116 -13.20 25.55 15.09
N SER A 117 -14.47 25.17 14.85
CA SER A 117 -14.86 23.89 14.25
C SER A 117 -15.62 24.13 12.95
N MET A 118 -15.25 23.39 11.91
CA MET A 118 -15.90 23.41 10.60
C MET A 118 -16.44 22.03 10.26
N GLN A 119 -17.50 21.99 9.46
CA GLN A 119 -18.08 20.79 8.90
C GLN A 119 -17.71 20.67 7.42
N LEU A 120 -17.17 19.52 7.04
CA LEU A 120 -16.90 19.13 5.65
C LEU A 120 -17.88 18.03 5.25
N ASP A 121 -18.68 18.30 4.22
CA ASP A 121 -19.57 17.32 3.62
C ASP A 121 -19.00 16.88 2.28
N LEU A 122 -18.98 15.58 2.05
CA LEU A 122 -18.46 14.96 0.83
C LEU A 122 -19.44 13.93 0.31
N LYS A 123 -19.62 13.86 -1.01
CA LYS A 123 -20.51 12.88 -1.63
C LYS A 123 -19.73 11.92 -2.52
N PHE A 124 -19.64 10.67 -2.09
CA PHE A 124 -18.89 9.61 -2.77
C PHE A 124 -19.79 8.53 -3.36
N SER A 125 -19.36 7.96 -4.48
CA SER A 125 -19.82 6.65 -4.97
C SER A 125 -18.64 5.86 -5.53
N GLY A 126 -18.85 4.59 -5.85
CA GLY A 126 -17.79 3.70 -6.30
C GLY A 126 -18.26 2.58 -7.22
N THR A 127 -17.30 1.80 -7.69
CA THR A 127 -17.54 0.48 -8.28
C THR A 127 -16.87 -0.57 -7.40
N GLU A 128 -17.65 -1.58 -7.01
CA GLU A 128 -17.17 -2.69 -6.18
C GLU A 128 -16.50 -3.75 -7.04
N VAL A 129 -15.43 -4.36 -6.51
CA VAL A 129 -14.82 -5.57 -7.07
C VAL A 129 -14.56 -6.52 -5.92
N ASP A 130 -15.04 -7.76 -6.08
CA ASP A 130 -14.86 -8.87 -5.13
C ASP A 130 -15.35 -8.60 -3.70
N GLY A 131 -16.47 -7.91 -3.54
CA GLY A 131 -17.05 -7.64 -2.22
C GLY A 131 -16.55 -6.36 -1.55
N PHE A 132 -15.64 -5.62 -2.19
CA PHE A 132 -15.03 -4.42 -1.61
C PHE A 132 -15.15 -3.21 -2.55
N GLY A 133 -15.75 -2.15 -2.02
CA GLY A 133 -15.81 -0.84 -2.67
C GLY A 133 -14.46 -0.11 -2.62
N PRO A 134 -14.33 1.02 -3.33
CA PRO A 134 -13.18 1.91 -3.15
C PRO A 134 -13.14 2.45 -1.71
N HIS A 135 -12.02 2.22 -1.06
CA HIS A 135 -11.67 2.80 0.22
C HIS A 135 -11.16 4.23 0.02
N PHE A 136 -11.59 5.14 0.88
CA PHE A 136 -11.13 6.52 0.85
C PHE A 136 -10.75 7.01 2.24
N ASN A 137 -9.79 7.94 2.28
CA ASN A 137 -9.53 8.78 3.45
C ASN A 137 -9.71 10.26 3.08
N VAL A 138 -10.18 11.05 4.04
CA VAL A 138 -10.35 12.50 3.90
C VAL A 138 -9.31 13.18 4.76
N ILE A 139 -8.52 14.06 4.14
CA ILE A 139 -7.41 14.74 4.77
C ILE A 139 -7.59 16.26 4.61
N VAL A 140 -7.40 16.99 5.70
CA VAL A 140 -7.41 18.45 5.71
C VAL A 140 -6.16 18.94 6.41
N ASN A 141 -5.38 19.81 5.73
CA ASN A 141 -4.12 20.35 6.27
C ASN A 141 -3.14 19.27 6.80
N GLY A 142 -3.10 18.09 6.16
CA GLY A 142 -2.25 16.97 6.56
C GLY A 142 -2.79 16.10 7.71
N GLU A 143 -3.96 16.43 8.26
CA GLU A 143 -4.64 15.61 9.27
C GLU A 143 -5.70 14.71 8.61
N CYS A 144 -5.60 13.40 8.82
CA CYS A 144 -6.64 12.46 8.41
C CYS A 144 -7.88 12.62 9.31
N LEU A 145 -9.00 13.06 8.74
CA LEU A 145 -10.28 13.22 9.46
C LEU A 145 -11.03 11.89 9.62
N GLY A 146 -10.68 10.89 8.81
CA GLY A 146 -11.31 9.57 8.77
C GLY A 146 -11.47 9.05 7.35
N GLY A 147 -12.10 7.88 7.23
CA GLY A 147 -12.28 7.20 5.96
C GLY A 147 -13.48 6.25 5.94
N GLY A 148 -13.67 5.60 4.79
CA GLY A 148 -14.72 4.61 4.60
C GLY A 148 -14.61 3.89 3.26
N PHE A 149 -15.60 3.06 2.97
CA PHE A 149 -15.78 2.44 1.66
C PHE A 149 -16.98 3.09 0.94
N ALA A 150 -16.78 3.54 -0.30
CA ALA A 150 -17.90 4.06 -1.09
C ALA A 150 -18.67 2.90 -1.75
N GLY A 151 -20.00 2.93 -1.63
CA GLY A 151 -20.89 2.00 -2.34
C GLY A 151 -21.18 2.45 -3.77
N ASP A 152 -21.97 1.66 -4.48
CA ASP A 152 -22.41 1.95 -5.85
C ASP A 152 -23.23 3.25 -5.95
N GLN A 153 -24.08 3.50 -4.96
CA GLN A 153 -24.92 4.69 -4.90
C GLN A 153 -24.20 5.87 -4.24
N PRO A 154 -24.42 7.12 -4.73
CA PRO A 154 -23.90 8.31 -4.09
C PRO A 154 -24.40 8.47 -2.66
N LYS A 155 -23.47 8.53 -1.71
CA LYS A 155 -23.74 8.74 -0.28
C LYS A 155 -22.97 9.94 0.25
N SER A 156 -23.62 10.73 1.12
CA SER A 156 -22.99 11.84 1.82
C SER A 156 -22.27 11.37 3.09
N TYR A 157 -21.10 11.93 3.33
CA TYR A 157 -20.24 11.73 4.49
C TYR A 157 -19.97 13.09 5.12
N HIS A 158 -19.95 13.11 6.46
CA HIS A 158 -19.85 14.34 7.24
C HIS A 158 -18.63 14.23 8.16
N PHE A 159 -17.73 15.20 8.07
CA PHE A 159 -16.52 15.26 8.88
C PHE A 159 -16.48 16.58 9.64
N LEU A 160 -16.10 16.52 10.91
CA LEU A 160 -15.84 17.70 11.72
C LEU A 160 -14.33 17.83 11.86
N PHE A 161 -13.83 19.05 11.71
CA PHE A 161 -12.40 19.34 11.91
C PHE A 161 -12.20 20.70 12.55
N ILE A 162 -11.08 20.86 13.24
CA ILE A 162 -10.75 22.10 13.94
C ILE A 162 -9.87 22.94 13.01
N ALA A 163 -10.40 24.05 12.51
CA ALA A 163 -9.63 24.93 11.63
C ALA A 163 -8.66 25.82 12.41
N LYS A 164 -8.91 26.08 13.71
CA LYS A 164 -8.11 26.98 14.58
C LYS A 164 -7.80 28.35 13.95
N ASN A 165 -8.74 28.91 13.17
CA ASN A 165 -8.55 30.12 12.36
C ASN A 165 -7.42 30.03 11.31
N GLN A 166 -6.95 28.83 10.97
CA GLN A 166 -6.06 28.60 9.85
C GLN A 166 -6.87 28.50 8.56
N ASN A 167 -6.33 29.07 7.48
CA ASN A 167 -6.92 28.91 6.15
C ASN A 167 -6.82 27.44 5.74
N VAL A 168 -7.95 26.83 5.40
CA VAL A 168 -7.99 25.54 4.69
C VAL A 168 -7.59 25.81 3.26
N LYS A 169 -6.36 25.41 2.90
CA LYS A 169 -5.83 25.63 1.55
C LYS A 169 -6.29 24.55 0.58
N SER A 170 -6.31 23.31 1.05
CA SER A 170 -6.68 22.16 0.25
C SER A 170 -7.28 21.05 1.11
N ILE A 171 -8.10 20.25 0.45
CA ILE A 171 -8.66 19.00 0.96
C ILE A 171 -8.13 17.89 0.07
N PHE A 172 -7.65 16.81 0.66
CA PHE A 172 -7.26 15.61 -0.09
C PHE A 172 -8.23 14.47 0.16
N ILE A 173 -8.55 13.74 -0.90
CA ILE A 173 -9.31 12.50 -0.85
C ILE A 173 -8.41 11.40 -1.37
N ARG A 174 -7.86 10.60 -0.45
CA ARG A 174 -6.96 9.50 -0.75
C ARG A 174 -7.78 8.29 -1.19
N TYR A 175 -7.43 7.69 -2.33
CA TYR A 175 -7.90 6.39 -2.81
C TYR A 175 -6.70 5.44 -2.81
N ASN A 176 -6.76 4.34 -2.05
CA ASN A 176 -5.58 3.49 -1.80
C ASN A 176 -5.79 1.98 -1.99
N ASN A 177 -6.99 1.53 -2.35
CA ASN A 177 -7.27 0.12 -2.63
C ASN A 177 -7.67 -0.17 -4.07
N ASP A 178 -7.13 0.56 -5.06
CA ASP A 178 -7.32 0.26 -6.49
C ASP A 178 -7.06 -1.21 -6.80
N PHE A 179 -8.02 -1.80 -7.53
CA PHE A 179 -7.95 -3.20 -7.89
C PHE A 179 -8.76 -3.46 -9.16
N TRP A 180 -8.10 -4.12 -10.11
CA TRP A 180 -8.67 -4.45 -11.41
C TRP A 180 -8.56 -5.95 -11.66
N THR A 181 -9.65 -6.55 -12.11
CA THR A 181 -9.70 -7.96 -12.55
C THR A 181 -10.44 -8.06 -13.88
N LYS A 182 -10.51 -9.28 -14.45
CA LYS A 182 -11.37 -9.56 -15.61
C LYS A 182 -12.87 -9.32 -15.32
N ARG A 183 -13.28 -9.32 -14.05
CA ARG A 183 -14.68 -9.16 -13.62
C ARG A 183 -15.08 -7.70 -13.42
N GLY A 184 -14.12 -6.78 -13.27
CA GLY A 184 -14.41 -5.39 -13.03
C GLY A 184 -13.21 -4.57 -12.60
N ASP A 185 -13.47 -3.28 -12.42
CA ASP A 185 -12.49 -2.28 -12.02
C ASP A 185 -13.03 -1.49 -10.83
N ARG A 186 -12.23 -1.36 -9.78
CA ARG A 186 -12.61 -0.61 -8.59
C ARG A 186 -12.26 0.85 -8.80
N ASN A 187 -13.24 1.73 -8.66
CA ASN A 187 -13.08 3.15 -8.96
C ASN A 187 -13.82 4.00 -7.94
N LEU A 188 -13.22 5.12 -7.53
CA LEU A 188 -13.83 6.10 -6.65
C LEU A 188 -14.36 7.30 -7.44
N PHE A 189 -15.53 7.80 -7.08
CA PHE A 189 -16.13 8.99 -7.66
C PHE A 189 -16.47 10.02 -6.59
N VAL A 190 -16.00 11.25 -6.77
CA VAL A 190 -16.28 12.41 -5.91
C VAL A 190 -17.24 13.34 -6.64
N SER A 191 -18.46 13.46 -6.14
CA SER A 191 -19.55 14.14 -6.86
C SER A 191 -19.89 15.52 -6.31
N ALA A 192 -19.71 15.75 -5.02
CA ALA A 192 -19.98 17.02 -4.37
C ALA A 192 -19.11 17.20 -3.13
N ILE A 193 -18.87 18.46 -2.78
CA ILE A 193 -18.14 18.89 -1.58
C ILE A 193 -18.75 20.20 -1.07
N SER A 194 -18.90 20.34 0.24
CA SER A 194 -19.24 21.61 0.89
C SER A 194 -18.51 21.79 2.22
N ILE A 195 -18.23 23.03 2.58
CA ILE A 195 -17.69 23.40 3.89
C ILE A 195 -18.66 24.37 4.56
N ASN A 196 -19.13 24.02 5.76
CA ASN A 196 -20.16 24.77 6.49
C ASN A 196 -21.40 25.08 5.62
N GLY A 197 -21.80 24.14 4.76
CA GLY A 197 -22.92 24.30 3.82
C GLY A 197 -22.61 25.12 2.55
N ASN A 198 -21.41 25.71 2.43
CA ASN A 198 -20.98 26.39 1.19
C ASN A 198 -20.48 25.35 0.20
N GLU A 199 -21.21 25.16 -0.91
CA GLU A 199 -20.84 24.23 -1.97
C GLU A 199 -19.59 24.73 -2.72
N ILE A 200 -18.65 23.81 -2.95
CA ILE A 200 -17.44 24.07 -3.73
C ILE A 200 -17.59 23.35 -5.08
N GLU A 201 -17.68 24.12 -6.15
CA GLU A 201 -17.86 23.57 -7.49
C GLU A 201 -16.58 22.88 -7.98
N LEU A 202 -16.62 21.55 -8.16
CA LEU A 202 -15.49 20.74 -8.65
C LEU A 202 -15.17 21.02 -10.13
N LYS A 203 -14.34 22.06 -10.36
CA LYS A 203 -13.81 22.45 -11.67
C LYS A 203 -12.38 21.93 -11.89
N SER A 204 -11.97 21.84 -13.15
CA SER A 204 -10.67 21.30 -13.54
C SER A 204 -9.46 22.12 -13.09
N ASP A 205 -9.66 23.39 -12.73
CA ASP A 205 -8.62 24.30 -12.25
C ASP A 205 -8.36 24.20 -10.74
N ILE A 206 -9.34 23.72 -9.97
CA ILE A 206 -9.22 23.53 -8.52
C ILE A 206 -8.99 22.08 -8.12
N VAL A 207 -9.22 21.13 -9.03
CA VAL A 207 -9.10 19.70 -8.77
C VAL A 207 -7.91 19.10 -9.49
N ARG A 208 -7.07 18.35 -8.77
CA ARG A 208 -5.94 17.62 -9.36
C ARG A 208 -5.72 16.26 -8.71
N LYS A 209 -5.14 15.33 -9.47
CA LYS A 209 -4.72 14.03 -8.93
C LYS A 209 -3.24 14.08 -8.55
N CYS A 210 -2.94 13.71 -7.32
CA CYS A 210 -1.60 13.53 -6.76
C CYS A 210 -1.31 12.03 -6.62
N ILE A 211 -0.08 11.61 -6.96
CA ILE A 211 0.37 10.22 -6.78
C ILE A 211 1.39 10.13 -5.64
N ASP A 212 1.95 11.28 -5.24
CA ASP A 212 2.95 11.38 -4.19
C ASP A 212 2.39 10.96 -2.84
N LEU A 213 3.25 10.33 -2.04
CA LEU A 213 2.95 9.88 -0.70
C LEU A 213 3.68 10.79 0.28
N SER A 214 2.93 11.64 0.97
CA SER A 214 3.40 12.51 2.06
C SER A 214 2.33 12.59 3.14
N LEU A 215 2.66 13.23 4.26
CA LEU A 215 1.68 13.54 5.30
C LEU A 215 0.50 14.35 4.74
N GLU A 216 0.75 15.30 3.84
CA GLU A 216 -0.31 16.12 3.24
C GLU A 216 -1.27 15.31 2.36
N THR A 217 -0.76 14.36 1.57
CA THR A 217 -1.58 13.62 0.60
C THR A 217 -2.24 12.38 1.19
N THR A 218 -1.66 11.81 2.24
CA THR A 218 -2.13 10.56 2.87
C THR A 218 -2.79 10.81 4.23
N GLY A 219 -2.36 11.83 4.97
CA GLY A 219 -2.79 12.09 6.34
C GLY A 219 -2.10 11.21 7.38
N PHE A 220 -1.06 10.48 6.99
CA PHE A 220 -0.32 9.53 7.83
C PHE A 220 1.18 9.82 7.80
N HIS A 221 1.91 9.42 8.83
CA HIS A 221 3.37 9.53 8.89
C HIS A 221 4.09 8.35 8.24
N SER A 222 3.42 7.20 8.08
CA SER A 222 4.03 6.01 7.47
C SER A 222 3.02 5.16 6.72
N GLN A 223 3.51 4.27 5.86
CA GLN A 223 2.67 3.24 5.22
C GLN A 223 2.03 2.29 6.24
N ALA A 224 2.72 2.05 7.37
CA ALA A 224 2.21 1.19 8.44
C ALA A 224 0.99 1.81 9.12
N GLU A 225 0.97 3.13 9.31
CA GLU A 225 -0.19 3.87 9.82
C GLU A 225 -1.37 3.87 8.83
N GLU A 226 -1.12 4.14 7.54
CA GLU A 226 -2.17 4.09 6.52
C GLU A 226 -2.79 2.69 6.42
N MET A 227 -1.96 1.65 6.48
CA MET A 227 -2.42 0.25 6.51
C MET A 227 -3.19 -0.08 7.79
N ALA A 228 -2.80 0.46 8.94
CA ALA A 228 -3.52 0.28 10.21
C ALA A 228 -4.94 0.82 10.10
N ASP A 229 -5.09 2.05 9.61
CA ASP A 229 -6.40 2.64 9.38
C ASP A 229 -7.24 1.77 8.43
N TYR A 230 -6.66 1.31 7.32
CA TYR A 230 -7.35 0.47 6.36
C TYR A 230 -7.88 -0.84 6.99
N ILE A 231 -7.06 -1.58 7.74
CA ILE A 231 -7.53 -2.84 8.35
C ILE A 231 -8.49 -2.60 9.52
N HIS A 232 -8.40 -1.46 10.21
CA HIS A 232 -9.40 -1.09 11.23
C HIS A 232 -10.76 -0.87 10.58
N GLN A 233 -10.81 -0.26 9.40
CA GLN A 233 -12.04 -0.11 8.63
C GLN A 233 -12.56 -1.43 8.06
N LEU A 234 -11.69 -2.42 7.88
CA LEU A 234 -12.08 -3.82 7.59
C LEU A 234 -12.57 -4.58 8.84
N GLY A 235 -12.55 -3.95 10.02
CA GLY A 235 -13.08 -4.51 11.26
C GLY A 235 -12.04 -5.07 12.24
N VAL A 236 -10.73 -4.93 11.95
CA VAL A 236 -9.69 -5.33 12.90
C VAL A 236 -9.66 -4.35 14.10
N PRO A 237 -9.78 -4.83 15.35
CA PRO A 237 -9.70 -3.96 16.52
C PRO A 237 -8.34 -3.26 16.68
N LYS A 238 -8.34 -1.98 17.06
CA LYS A 238 -7.10 -1.18 17.24
C LYS A 238 -6.11 -1.78 18.24
N ASN A 239 -6.62 -2.44 19.28
CA ASN A 239 -5.79 -3.08 20.31
C ASN A 239 -5.11 -4.38 19.83
N ARG A 240 -5.39 -4.82 18.61
CA ARG A 240 -4.78 -5.99 17.97
C ARG A 240 -3.78 -5.62 16.88
N THR A 241 -3.35 -4.37 16.84
CA THR A 241 -2.42 -3.88 15.83
C THR A 241 -1.24 -3.18 16.49
N THR A 242 -0.04 -3.48 16.02
CA THR A 242 1.19 -2.75 16.35
C THR A 242 1.77 -2.17 15.07
N ILE A 243 1.99 -0.86 15.07
CA ILE A 243 2.59 -0.13 13.96
C ILE A 243 4.11 -0.22 14.10
N VAL A 244 4.78 -0.66 13.04
CA VAL A 244 6.23 -0.84 12.98
C VAL A 244 6.75 -0.05 11.78
N ALA A 245 6.97 1.25 12.00
CA ALA A 245 7.48 2.13 10.97
C ALA A 245 9.01 2.04 10.84
N PHE A 246 9.57 2.44 9.70
CA PHE A 246 11.02 2.52 9.51
C PHE A 246 11.41 3.56 8.46
N GLU A 247 12.61 4.14 8.58
CA GLU A 247 13.09 5.09 7.59
C GLU A 247 13.23 4.44 6.20
N PRO A 248 12.78 5.12 5.12
CA PRO A 248 12.89 4.58 3.78
C PRO A 248 14.35 4.38 3.39
N VAL A 249 14.69 3.14 3.02
CA VAL A 249 16.03 2.77 2.53
C VAL A 249 15.99 2.54 1.02
N GLU A 250 17.02 3.02 0.32
CA GLU A 250 17.17 2.79 -1.13
C GLU A 250 17.34 1.31 -1.46
N HIS A 251 17.92 0.54 -0.53
CA HIS A 251 18.26 -0.86 -0.74
C HIS A 251 17.76 -1.74 0.42
N ASN A 252 17.18 -2.88 0.05
CA ASN A 252 16.78 -3.94 0.96
C ASN A 252 15.77 -3.51 2.05
N GLN A 253 14.63 -2.98 1.61
CA GLN A 253 13.50 -2.62 2.48
C GLN A 253 13.03 -3.79 3.36
N THR A 254 13.10 -5.04 2.86
CA THR A 254 12.81 -6.25 3.64
C THR A 254 13.69 -6.36 4.89
N LEU A 255 15.00 -6.07 4.76
CA LEU A 255 15.93 -6.09 5.89
C LEU A 255 15.66 -4.96 6.87
N ALA A 256 15.35 -3.76 6.38
CA ALA A 256 14.97 -2.63 7.24
C ALA A 256 13.68 -2.94 8.01
N SER A 257 12.67 -3.47 7.34
CA SER A 257 11.41 -3.93 7.94
C SER A 257 11.66 -5.00 9.01
N ALA A 258 12.44 -6.05 8.71
CA ALA A 258 12.74 -7.11 9.66
C ALA A 258 13.51 -6.63 10.90
N LYS A 259 14.47 -5.71 10.71
CA LYS A 259 15.21 -5.09 11.82
C LYS A 259 14.30 -4.21 12.67
N SER A 260 13.51 -3.34 12.04
CA SER A 260 12.57 -2.48 12.74
C SER A 260 11.57 -3.31 13.55
N PHE A 261 11.02 -4.38 12.98
CA PHE A 261 10.15 -5.30 13.71
C PHE A 261 10.83 -5.92 14.93
N ARG A 262 12.06 -6.44 14.77
CA ARG A 262 12.82 -7.00 15.89
C ARG A 262 13.08 -5.98 16.99
N ASP A 263 13.35 -4.73 16.63
CA ASP A 263 13.74 -3.69 17.57
C ASP A 263 12.51 -3.06 18.27
N HIS A 264 11.34 -3.04 17.63
CA HIS A 264 10.09 -2.49 18.18
C HIS A 264 9.24 -3.49 18.96
N VAL A 265 9.40 -4.79 18.72
CA VAL A 265 8.60 -5.83 19.35
C VAL A 265 9.44 -6.56 20.38
N ASN A 266 8.87 -6.91 21.54
CA ASN A 266 9.53 -7.80 22.49
C ASN A 266 9.58 -9.22 21.93
N VAL A 267 10.52 -9.48 21.02
CA VAL A 267 10.68 -10.77 20.34
C VAL A 267 10.98 -11.94 21.28
N ASN A 268 11.34 -11.67 22.54
CA ASN A 268 11.51 -12.72 23.55
C ASN A 268 10.20 -13.37 23.96
N ASP A 269 9.07 -12.66 23.85
CA ASP A 269 7.73 -13.18 24.12
C ASP A 269 7.11 -13.84 22.88
N LEU A 270 7.81 -13.78 21.74
CA LEU A 270 7.33 -14.29 20.45
C LEU A 270 7.85 -15.71 20.23
N HIS A 271 6.95 -16.68 20.06
CA HIS A 271 7.33 -18.07 19.75
C HIS A 271 7.24 -18.39 18.26
N SER A 272 6.28 -17.79 17.57
CA SER A 272 6.07 -17.98 16.13
C SER A 272 5.43 -16.73 15.52
N VAL A 273 5.63 -16.55 14.22
CA VAL A 273 5.02 -15.46 13.44
C VAL A 273 4.83 -15.87 11.98
N ASN A 274 3.70 -15.49 11.37
CA ASN A 274 3.49 -15.61 9.93
C ASN A 274 3.65 -14.24 9.27
N ILE A 275 4.34 -14.18 8.14
CA ILE A 275 4.49 -12.95 7.36
C ILE A 275 3.64 -13.03 6.11
N ILE A 276 2.81 -12.02 5.87
CA ILE A 276 2.02 -11.85 4.65
C ILE A 276 2.76 -10.87 3.74
N THR A 277 3.15 -11.36 2.57
CA THR A 277 3.97 -10.63 1.60
C THR A 277 3.62 -11.01 0.16
N SER A 278 4.28 -10.41 -0.82
CA SER A 278 4.03 -10.69 -2.25
C SER A 278 4.71 -11.99 -2.71
N GLY A 279 4.11 -12.66 -3.70
CA GLY A 279 4.53 -14.00 -4.14
C GLY A 279 6.02 -14.13 -4.50
N LEU A 280 6.50 -13.41 -5.52
CA LEU A 280 7.91 -13.51 -5.94
C LEU A 280 8.91 -12.98 -4.87
N HIS A 281 8.42 -12.25 -3.89
CA HIS A 281 9.22 -11.69 -2.79
C HIS A 281 9.30 -12.62 -1.57
N SER A 282 8.34 -13.54 -1.45
CA SER A 282 8.09 -14.35 -0.24
C SER A 282 9.28 -15.15 0.27
N ARG A 283 10.08 -15.79 -0.61
CA ARG A 283 11.29 -16.50 -0.15
C ARG A 283 12.31 -15.56 0.49
N ARG A 284 12.51 -14.38 -0.11
CA ARG A 284 13.46 -13.37 0.42
C ARG A 284 12.98 -12.82 1.74
N THR A 285 11.69 -12.51 1.87
CA THR A 285 11.07 -12.11 3.15
C THR A 285 11.28 -13.18 4.21
N TRP A 286 10.83 -14.42 3.96
CA TRP A 286 10.97 -15.52 4.91
C TRP A 286 12.41 -15.70 5.39
N PHE A 287 13.36 -15.77 4.47
CA PHE A 287 14.76 -15.95 4.80
C PHE A 287 15.33 -14.78 5.62
N THR A 288 14.97 -13.53 5.26
CA THR A 288 15.41 -12.33 5.99
C THR A 288 14.94 -12.35 7.43
N TYR A 289 13.64 -12.52 7.66
CA TYR A 289 13.09 -12.53 9.02
C TYR A 289 13.62 -13.71 9.84
N GLN A 290 13.74 -14.91 9.24
CA GLN A 290 14.33 -16.07 9.91
C GLN A 290 15.77 -15.83 10.38
N LYS A 291 16.54 -15.02 9.65
CA LYS A 291 17.93 -14.68 10.02
C LYS A 291 18.02 -13.58 11.05
N ILE A 292 17.14 -12.58 10.96
CA ILE A 292 17.14 -11.40 11.83
C ILE A 292 16.49 -11.68 13.19
N LEU A 293 15.46 -12.51 13.23
CA LEU A 293 14.79 -12.87 14.47
C LEU A 293 15.60 -13.90 15.29
N PRO A 294 15.40 -13.92 16.62
CA PRO A 294 15.97 -14.94 17.49
C PRO A 294 15.64 -16.36 16.99
N SER A 295 16.56 -17.31 17.17
CA SER A 295 16.40 -18.67 16.63
C SER A 295 15.26 -19.48 17.27
N ASN A 296 14.71 -19.03 18.39
CA ASN A 296 13.54 -19.60 19.05
C ASN A 296 12.21 -19.12 18.46
N VAL A 297 12.22 -18.14 17.55
CA VAL A 297 11.02 -17.69 16.83
C VAL A 297 10.83 -18.52 15.57
N GLU A 298 9.73 -19.25 15.46
CA GLU A 298 9.37 -19.95 14.22
C GLU A 298 8.78 -18.97 13.20
N VAL A 299 9.42 -18.83 12.04
CA VAL A 299 8.99 -17.89 11.00
C VAL A 299 8.29 -18.63 9.86
N GLY A 300 7.02 -18.29 9.66
CA GLY A 300 6.23 -18.65 8.49
C GLY A 300 6.09 -17.51 7.50
N VAL A 301 5.72 -17.85 6.27
CA VAL A 301 5.37 -16.89 5.21
C VAL A 301 4.17 -17.38 4.41
N HIS A 302 3.30 -16.45 4.05
CA HIS A 302 2.16 -16.64 3.18
C HIS A 302 2.11 -15.53 2.13
N PHE A 303 1.63 -15.86 0.94
CA PHE A 303 1.30 -14.87 -0.07
C PHE A 303 -0.03 -15.27 -0.70
N PHE A 304 -0.81 -14.29 -1.15
CA PHE A 304 -2.00 -14.57 -1.94
C PHE A 304 -1.67 -14.40 -3.42
N PRO A 305 -2.09 -15.33 -4.29
CA PRO A 305 -1.96 -15.14 -5.73
C PRO A 305 -2.71 -13.87 -6.15
N ASN A 306 -1.98 -12.90 -6.70
CA ASN A 306 -2.58 -11.69 -7.23
C ASN A 306 -3.06 -11.95 -8.67
N ASP A 307 -4.37 -11.99 -8.90
CA ASP A 307 -4.99 -12.11 -10.22
C ASP A 307 -5.10 -10.76 -10.96
N ALA A 308 -4.64 -9.66 -10.35
CA ALA A 308 -4.64 -8.35 -10.98
C ALA A 308 -3.67 -8.27 -12.15
N ARG A 309 -4.17 -7.73 -13.26
CA ARG A 309 -3.38 -7.27 -14.41
C ARG A 309 -2.38 -8.29 -14.96
N ASP A 310 -2.75 -9.56 -15.09
CA ASP A 310 -2.20 -10.38 -16.18
C ASP A 310 -2.79 -9.85 -17.50
N LYS A 311 -2.35 -8.65 -17.90
CA LYS A 311 -2.55 -8.15 -19.25
C LYS A 311 -1.75 -9.10 -20.13
N ASP A 312 -2.42 -9.87 -20.97
CA ASP A 312 -1.80 -10.80 -21.93
C ASP A 312 -0.96 -10.12 -23.03
N ASN A 313 -0.51 -8.89 -22.80
CA ASN A 313 0.35 -8.16 -23.71
C ASN A 313 1.84 -8.45 -23.45
N LEU A 314 2.64 -8.26 -24.51
CA LEU A 314 4.06 -8.56 -24.49
C LEU A 314 4.84 -7.73 -23.46
N SER A 315 4.46 -6.46 -23.27
CA SER A 315 5.13 -5.56 -22.32
C SER A 315 5.00 -6.04 -20.87
N ALA A 316 3.82 -6.50 -20.45
CA ALA A 316 3.62 -7.06 -19.12
C ALA A 316 4.44 -8.34 -18.90
N LYS A 317 4.51 -9.22 -19.92
CA LYS A 317 5.35 -10.43 -19.88
C LYS A 317 6.83 -10.09 -19.74
N ILE A 318 7.32 -9.09 -20.47
CA ILE A 318 8.70 -8.59 -20.39
C ILE A 318 8.98 -7.96 -19.02
N ASN A 319 8.08 -7.13 -18.49
CA ASN A 319 8.24 -6.53 -17.17
C ASN A 319 8.28 -7.60 -16.06
N ARG A 320 7.40 -8.60 -16.15
CA ARG A 320 7.40 -9.76 -15.23
C ARG A 320 8.71 -10.54 -15.30
N PHE A 321 9.28 -10.71 -16.49
CA PHE A 321 10.59 -11.32 -16.68
C PHE A 321 11.70 -10.53 -15.98
N PHE A 322 11.79 -9.21 -16.21
CA PHE A 322 12.80 -8.39 -15.56
C PHE A 322 12.61 -8.31 -14.04
N TYR A 323 11.37 -8.28 -13.58
CA TYR A 323 11.05 -8.35 -12.16
C TYR A 323 11.51 -9.67 -11.53
N LEU A 324 11.25 -10.80 -12.17
CA LEU A 324 11.75 -12.12 -11.74
C LEU A 324 13.27 -12.14 -11.61
N ILE A 325 13.99 -11.61 -12.60
CA ILE A 325 15.45 -11.52 -12.57
C ILE A 325 15.92 -10.62 -11.43
N SER A 326 15.32 -9.44 -11.28
CA SER A 326 15.65 -8.50 -10.21
C SER A 326 15.45 -9.11 -8.83
N GLU A 327 14.32 -9.79 -8.60
CA GLU A 327 14.04 -10.50 -7.35
C GLU A 327 15.03 -11.64 -7.10
N SER A 328 15.44 -12.36 -8.14
CA SER A 328 16.46 -13.43 -8.05
C SER A 328 17.80 -12.89 -7.55
N PHE A 329 18.29 -11.80 -8.15
CA PHE A 329 19.53 -11.14 -7.73
C PHE A 329 19.40 -10.52 -6.34
N SER A 330 18.24 -9.93 -6.04
CA SER A 330 17.98 -9.35 -4.72
C SER A 330 17.98 -10.41 -3.63
N TYR A 331 17.39 -11.59 -3.88
CA TYR A 331 17.46 -12.73 -2.98
C TYR A 331 18.91 -13.19 -2.77
N LEU A 332 19.67 -13.37 -3.85
CA LEU A 332 21.07 -13.81 -3.76
C LEU A 332 21.94 -12.80 -3.01
N ALA A 333 21.82 -11.51 -3.32
CA ALA A 333 22.54 -10.44 -2.63
C ALA A 333 22.20 -10.43 -1.13
N ASN A 334 20.91 -10.52 -0.80
CA ASN A 334 20.46 -10.59 0.59
C ASN A 334 20.99 -11.85 1.31
N TRP A 335 21.00 -13.00 0.63
CA TRP A 335 21.58 -14.24 1.16
C TRP A 335 23.07 -14.08 1.47
N ILE A 336 23.84 -13.46 0.57
CA ILE A 336 25.27 -13.20 0.77
C ILE A 336 25.48 -12.27 1.96
N ILE A 337 24.78 -11.13 2.00
CA ILE A 337 24.89 -10.13 3.07
C ILE A 337 24.62 -10.77 4.44
N LEU A 338 23.54 -11.54 4.56
CA LEU A 338 23.12 -12.15 5.83
C LEU A 338 23.96 -13.36 6.25
N HIS A 339 24.77 -13.95 5.35
CA HIS A 339 25.73 -14.99 5.72
C HIS A 339 27.12 -14.44 6.04
N LEU A 340 27.52 -13.32 5.43
CA LEU A 340 28.83 -12.72 5.65
C LEU A 340 28.86 -11.79 6.85
N GLN A 341 27.72 -11.20 7.23
CA GLN A 341 27.65 -10.35 8.41
C GLN A 341 27.32 -11.19 9.65
N PRO A 342 28.13 -11.13 10.73
CA PRO A 342 27.72 -11.67 12.01
C PRO A 342 26.50 -10.86 12.49
N ILE A 343 25.33 -11.48 12.42
CA ILE A 343 24.13 -10.92 13.01
C ILE A 343 24.29 -11.11 14.51
N ASN A 344 24.54 -10.02 15.24
CA ASN A 344 24.45 -10.04 16.70
C ASN A 344 22.99 -10.40 17.04
N LYS A 345 22.79 -11.66 17.42
CA LYS A 345 21.51 -12.22 17.84
C LYS A 345 21.24 -11.95 19.30
#